data_AF-A0A3P7BGG1-F1
#
_entry.id   AF-A0A3P7BGG1-F1
#
_cell.length_a   1.000
_cell.length_b   1.000
_cell.length_c   1.000
_cell.angle_alpha   90.00
_cell.angle_beta   90.00
_cell.angle_gamma   90.00
#
_symmetry.space_group_name_H-M   'P 1'
#
loop_
_entity.id
_entity.type
_entity.pdbx_description
1 polymer ?
#
loop_
_entity_poly.entity_id
_entity_poly.type
_entity_poly.pdbx_seq_one_letter_code
_entity_poly.pdbx_strand_id
1 'polypeptide(L)' 'MENEVVSKMAKNYLKNPHQILIRRAIQRDLIVLCNSTDPHRIRTSMNVFDFDLSPDEMAKLDEVEESAHRQCYQK' A
#
# COMPACT_ATOMS: atom_id res chain seq x y z
N MET A 1 -10.89 -8.14 0.27
CA MET A 1 -11.30 -7.54 1.55
C MET A 1 -10.35 -6.40 1.83
N GLU A 2 -10.88 -5.18 1.97
CA GLU A 2 -10.07 -4.03 2.41
C GLU A 2 -9.81 -4.17 3.90
N ASN A 3 -8.55 -4.08 4.32
CA ASN A 3 -8.18 -4.13 5.72
C ASN A 3 -8.51 -2.80 6.40
N GLU A 4 -9.22 -2.83 7.54
CA GLU A 4 -9.64 -1.61 8.25
C GLU A 4 -8.48 -0.71 8.69
N VAL A 5 -7.31 -1.29 9.00
CA VAL A 5 -6.10 -0.53 9.37
C VAL A 5 -5.63 0.31 8.19
N VAL A 6 -5.56 -0.31 7.00
CA VAL A 6 -5.16 0.36 5.76
C VAL A 6 -6.16 1.46 5.41
N SER A 7 -7.46 1.20 5.53
CA SER A 7 -8.50 2.20 5.25
C SER A 7 -8.49 3.37 6.23
N LYS A 8 -8.15 3.16 7.50
CA LYS A 8 -7.97 4.25 8.48
C LYS A 8 -6.76 5.11 8.15
N MET A 9 -5.62 4.51 7.81
CA MET A 9 -4.43 5.28 7.41
C MET A 9 -4.64 6.02 6.10
N ALA A 10 -5.29 5.39 5.12
CA ALA A 10 -5.66 6.03 3.87
C ALA A 10 -6.44 7.34 4.10
N LYS A 11 -7.39 7.34 5.05
CA LYS A 11 -8.12 8.56 5.45
C LYS A 11 -7.21 9.61 6.10
N ASN A 12 -6.30 9.19 7.00
CA ASN A 12 -5.38 10.12 7.68
C ASN A 12 -4.45 10.84 6.69
N TYR A 13 -3.93 10.11 5.71
CA TYR A 13 -3.04 10.67 4.69
C TYR A 13 -3.78 11.31 3.50
N LEU A 14 -5.11 11.24 3.47
CA LEU A 14 -5.94 11.62 2.31
C LEU A 14 -5.48 10.92 1.02
N LYS A 15 -5.11 9.65 1.14
CA LYS A 15 -4.64 8.79 0.06
C LYS A 15 -5.58 7.61 -0.13
N ASN A 16 -5.42 6.92 -1.25
CA ASN A 16 -6.12 5.67 -1.50
C ASN A 16 -5.41 4.50 -0.78
N PRO A 17 -6.15 3.47 -0.34
CA PRO A 17 -5.57 2.29 0.31
C PRO A 17 -4.42 1.65 -0.47
N HIS A 18 -4.51 1.59 -1.80
CA HIS A 18 -3.45 1.03 -2.65
C HIS A 18 -2.15 1.84 -2.61
N GLN A 19 -2.22 3.17 -2.43
CA GLN A 19 -1.03 4.04 -2.35
C GLN A 19 -0.26 3.78 -1.05
N ILE A 20 -0.98 3.56 0.05
CA ILE A 20 -0.38 3.20 1.34
C ILE A 20 0.42 1.89 1.22
N LEU A 21 -0.15 0.87 0.55
CA LEU A 21 0.52 -0.41 0.35
C LEU A 21 1.77 -0.30 -0.54
N ILE A 22 1.70 0.50 -1.60
CA ILE A 22 2.86 0.76 -2.46
C ILE A 22 3.96 1.49 -1.66
N ARG A 23 3.59 2.52 -0.88
CA ARG A 23 4.56 3.27 -0.06
C ARG A 23 5.24 2.37 0.96
N ARG A 24 4.49 1.52 1.65
CA ARG A 24 5.02 0.52 2.58
C ARG A 24 6.09 -0.37 1.92
N ALA A 25 5.80 -0.91 0.73
CA ALA A 25 6.75 -1.76 0.03
C ALA A 25 8.04 -1.01 -0.36
N ILE A 26 7.91 0.25 -0.80
CA ILE A 26 9.06 1.10 -1.12
C ILE A 26 9.91 1.37 0.13
N GLN A 27 9.31 1.67 1.29
CA GLN A 27 10.06 1.87 2.54
C GLN A 27 10.75 0.61 3.06
N ARG A 28 10.27 -0.58 2.67
CA ARG A 28 10.92 -1.87 2.93
C ARG A 28 12.01 -2.21 1.91
N ASP A 29 12.38 -1.24 1.06
CA ASP A 29 13.37 -1.41 -0.01
C ASP A 29 12.98 -2.49 -1.03
N LEU A 30 11.67 -2.67 -1.26
CA LEU A 30 11.12 -3.60 -2.24
C LEU A 30 10.76 -2.87 -3.54
N ILE A 31 11.11 -3.49 -4.66
CA ILE A 31 10.71 -3.02 -5.99
C ILE A 31 9.23 -3.38 -6.23
N VAL A 32 8.40 -2.37 -6.47
CA VAL A 32 6.97 -2.54 -6.73
C VAL A 32 6.67 -2.39 -8.21
N LEU A 33 6.00 -3.38 -8.79
CA LEU A 33 5.48 -3.32 -10.16
C LEU A 33 3.97 -3.08 -10.14
N CYS A 34 3.55 -1.86 -10.47
CA CYS A 34 2.13 -1.53 -10.61
C CYS A 34 1.65 -1.84 -12.04
N ASN A 35 0.79 -2.85 -12.18
CA ASN A 35 0.11 -3.12 -13.46
C ASN A 35 -1.28 -2.44 -13.47
N SER A 36 -1.51 -1.60 -14.47
CA SER A 36 -2.82 -1.03 -14.76
C SER A 36 -2.90 -0.57 -16.21
N THR A 37 -4.08 -0.70 -16.82
CA THR A 37 -4.39 -0.14 -18.15
C THR A 37 -5.16 1.18 -18.07
N ASP A 38 -5.61 1.56 -16.87
CA ASP A 38 -6.35 2.80 -16.63
C ASP A 38 -5.36 3.96 -16.38
N PRO A 39 -5.32 4.99 -17.25
CA PRO A 39 -4.41 6.13 -17.11
C PRO A 39 -4.56 6.87 -15.78
N HIS A 40 -5.78 6.94 -15.22
CA HIS A 40 -6.03 7.60 -13.95
C HIS A 40 -5.42 6.82 -12.79
N ARG A 41 -5.52 5.48 -12.82
CA ARG A 41 -4.90 4.61 -11.82
C ARG A 41 -3.38 4.60 -11.91
N ILE A 42 -2.81 4.65 -13.12
CA ILE A 42 -1.36 4.77 -13.33
C ILE A 42 -0.87 6.07 -12.67
N ARG A 43 -1.50 7.20 -12.99
CA ARG A 43 -1.12 8.51 -12.41
C ARG A 43 -1.26 8.52 -10.89
N THR A 44 -2.34 7.96 -10.36
CA THR A 44 -2.58 7.90 -8.92
C THR A 44 -1.58 7.00 -8.21
N SER A 45 -1.21 5.87 -8.80
CA SER A 45 -0.22 4.94 -8.22
C SER A 45 1.19 5.53 -8.13
N MET A 46 1.52 6.53 -8.95
CA MET A 46 2.79 7.25 -8.88
C MET A 46 2.82 8.30 -7.75
N ASN A 47 1.66 8.72 -7.23
CA ASN A 47 1.58 9.71 -6.16
C ASN A 47 1.75 9.08 -4.77
N VAL A 48 2.88 8.41 -4.59
CA VAL A 48 3.27 7.65 -3.37
C VAL A 48 4.58 8.15 -2.77
N PHE A 49 5.22 9.15 -3.38
CA PHE A 49 6.50 9.71 -2.94
C PHE A 49 6.35 11.01 -2.15
N ASP A 50 5.11 11.50 -1.98
CA ASP A 50 4.79 12.77 -1.34
C ASP A 50 4.43 12.63 0.15
N PHE A 51 4.47 11.41 0.70
CA PHE A 51 4.28 11.15 2.12
C PHE A 51 5.17 10.00 2.59
N ASP A 52 5.28 9.85 3.90
CA ASP A 52 6.00 8.74 4.53
C ASP A 52 5.20 8.13 5.67
N LEU A 53 5.28 6.80 5.83
CA LEU A 53 4.65 6.11 6.95
C LEU A 53 5.59 6.14 8.15
N SER A 54 5.05 6.41 9.33
CA SER A 54 5.82 6.36 10.56
C SER A 54 6.22 4.93 10.92
N PRO A 55 7.29 4.73 11.73
CA PRO A 55 7.69 3.40 12.18
C PRO A 55 6.56 2.63 12.88
N ASP A 56 5.72 3.32 13.65
CA ASP A 56 4.57 2.72 14.35
C ASP A 56 3.48 2.23 13.38
N GLU A 57 3.24 2.96 12.30
CA GLU A 57 2.29 2.57 11.25
C GLU A 57 2.83 1.42 10.40
N MET A 58 4.14 1.42 10.13
CA MET A 58 4.82 0.31 9.48
C MET A 58 4.69 -0.97 10.31
N ALA A 59 4.90 -0.91 11.64
CA ALA A 59 4.71 -2.04 12.53
C ALA A 59 3.26 -2.57 12.52
N LYS A 60 2.26 -1.69 12.56
CA LYS A 60 0.83 -2.07 12.45
C LYS A 60 0.51 -2.76 11.11
N LEU A 61 1.15 -2.32 10.03
CA LEU A 61 0.98 -2.95 8.72
C LEU A 61 1.64 -4.33 8.63
N ASP A 62 2.74 -4.54 9.34
CA ASP A 62 3.44 -5.82 9.40
C ASP A 62 2.60 -6.88 10.13
N GLU A 63 1.97 -6.52 11.25
CA GLU A 63 1.02 -7.39 11.99
C GLU A 63 -0.18 -7.82 11.11
N VAL A 64 -0.63 -6.92 10.25
CA VAL A 64 -1.75 -7.17 9.34
C VAL A 64 -1.38 -8.16 8.23
N GLU A 65 -0.17 -8.06 7.65
CA GLU A 65 0.27 -8.90 6.53
C GLU A 65 0.44 -10.37 6.95
N GLU A 66 0.87 -10.64 8.18
CA GLU A 66 1.09 -12.00 8.67
C GLU A 66 -0.19 -12.86 8.66
N SER A 67 -1.36 -12.20 8.75
CA SER A 67 -2.68 -12.83 8.68
C SER A 67 -3.23 -13.03 7.26
N ALA A 68 -2.65 -12.38 6.25
CA ALA A 68 -3.13 -12.42 4.88
C ALA A 68 -2.32 -13.43 4.05
N HIS A 69 -2.96 -14.52 3.64
CA HIS A 69 -2.41 -15.47 2.67
C HIS A 69 -1.74 -14.71 1.50
N ARG A 70 -0.45 -14.98 1.25
CA ARG A 70 0.28 -14.52 0.07
C ARG A 70 -0.47 -14.98 -1.19
N GLN A 71 -1.37 -14.15 -1.70
CA GLN A 71 -1.95 -14.32 -3.03
C GLN A 71 -0.89 -13.86 -4.04
N CYS A 72 0.21 -14.61 -4.13
CA CYS A 72 0.93 -14.70 -5.39
C CYS A 72 -0.06 -15.33 -6.36
N TYR A 73 -0.34 -14.65 -7.49
CA TYR A 73 -1.17 -15.15 -8.58
C TYR A 73 -0.97 -16.66 -8.77
N GLN A 74 -1.92 -17.46 -8.30
CA GLN A 74 -2.08 -18.81 -8.79
C GLN A 74 -2.58 -18.63 -10.23
N LYS A 75 -1.78 -19.11 -11.18
CA LYS A 75 -2.18 -19.18 -12.59
C LYS A 75 -3.47 -19.97 -12.74
#